data_AF-A0A2M7JPL7-F1
#
_entry.id   AF-A0A2M7JPL7-F1
#
_cell.length_a   1.000
_cell.length_b   1.000
_cell.length_c   1.000
_cell.angle_alpha   90.00
_cell.angle_beta   90.00
_cell.angle_gamma   90.00
#
_symmetry.space_group_name_H-M   'P 1'
#
loop_
_entity.id
_entity.type
_entity.pdbx_description
1 polymer ?
#
loop_
_entity_poly.entity_id
_entity_poly.type
_entity_poly.pdbx_seq_one_letter_code
_entity_poly.pdbx_strand_id
1 'polypeptide(L)'
;MSWKIGGKFYRRTDFKMTLWYVLTFSVSALLICTFLYLRLGHQLLKEVDQFLLDETKEMERVLSRESKETYFLMRFEDEVMARKYYPFIFQILDKEGEPLYIS
;
A
#
# COMPACT_ATOMS: atom_id res chain seq x y z
N MET A 1 51.20 -34.60 21.34
CA MET A 1 51.13 -33.22 20.81
C MET A 1 50.02 -33.05 19.74
N SER A 2 48.87 -33.77 19.85
CA SER A 2 47.80 -33.79 18.84
C SER A 2 46.51 -33.07 19.27
N TRP A 3 46.30 -32.87 20.58
CA TRP A 3 45.02 -32.36 21.12
C TRP A 3 44.76 -30.86 20.86
N LYS A 4 45.81 -30.06 20.60
CA LYS A 4 45.65 -28.60 20.37
C LYS A 4 45.13 -28.23 18.98
N ILE A 5 45.23 -29.13 18.00
CA ILE A 5 44.83 -28.87 16.60
C ILE A 5 43.32 -29.13 16.41
N GLY A 6 42.77 -30.12 17.10
CA GLY A 6 41.33 -30.46 17.05
C GLY A 6 40.43 -29.33 17.55
N GLY A 7 40.78 -28.66 18.65
CA GLY A 7 39.97 -27.56 19.20
C GLY A 7 39.89 -26.31 18.30
N LYS A 8 40.95 -26.02 17.54
CA LYS A 8 40.96 -24.92 16.56
C LYS A 8 40.09 -25.24 15.33
N PHE A 9 40.08 -26.49 14.89
CA PHE A 9 39.18 -26.95 13.82
C PHE A 9 37.73 -26.97 14.29
N TYR A 10 37.45 -27.51 15.48
CA TYR A 10 36.11 -27.58 16.05
C TYR A 10 35.46 -26.20 16.13
N ARG A 11 36.18 -25.19 16.64
CA ARG A 11 35.71 -23.79 16.71
C ARG A 11 35.46 -23.17 15.32
N ARG A 12 36.18 -23.59 14.28
CA ARG A 12 36.01 -23.10 12.90
C ARG A 12 34.83 -23.77 12.21
N THR A 13 34.55 -25.03 12.53
CA THR A 13 33.38 -25.77 12.06
C THR A 13 32.10 -25.29 12.73
N ASP A 14 32.15 -24.98 14.03
CA ASP A 14 31.04 -24.41 14.80
C ASP A 14 30.59 -23.05 14.23
N PHE A 15 31.56 -22.19 13.91
CA PHE A 15 31.28 -20.91 13.26
C PHE A 15 30.66 -21.09 11.87
N LYS A 16 31.10 -22.11 11.12
CA LYS A 16 30.55 -22.42 9.80
C LYS A 16 29.11 -22.91 9.91
N MET A 17 28.79 -23.78 10.87
CA MET A 17 27.43 -24.25 11.13
C MET A 17 26.52 -23.10 11.56
N THR A 18 26.97 -22.27 12.51
CA THR A 18 26.20 -21.10 12.97
C THR A 18 25.96 -20.11 11.83
N LEU A 19 26.95 -19.87 10.98
CA LEU A 19 26.81 -19.01 9.80
C LEU A 19 25.76 -19.57 8.82
N TRP A 20 25.77 -20.89 8.58
CA TRP A 20 24.75 -21.53 7.74
C TRP A 20 23.35 -21.39 8.33
N TYR A 21 23.18 -21.60 9.64
CA TYR A 21 21.89 -21.42 10.30
C TYR A 21 21.40 -19.97 10.28
N VAL A 22 22.27 -19.00 10.54
CA VAL A 22 21.92 -17.58 10.46
C VAL A 22 21.55 -17.20 9.02
N LEU A 23 22.26 -17.73 8.04
CA LEU A 23 22.02 -17.44 6.62
C LEU A 23 20.71 -18.07 6.15
N THR A 24 20.42 -19.32 6.49
CA THR A 24 19.13 -19.95 6.15
C THR A 24 17.98 -19.24 6.84
N PHE A 25 18.12 -18.90 8.12
CA PHE A 25 17.11 -18.13 8.84
C PHE A 25 16.88 -16.76 8.21
N SER A 26 17.95 -16.05 7.83
CA SER A 26 17.86 -14.73 7.20
C SER A 26 17.17 -14.82 5.83
N VAL A 27 17.50 -15.82 5.02
CA VAL A 27 16.86 -16.06 3.73
C VAL A 27 15.37 -16.39 3.92
N SER A 28 15.02 -17.24 4.87
CA SER A 28 13.63 -17.56 5.18
C SER A 28 12.85 -16.32 5.65
N ALA A 29 13.45 -15.49 6.52
CA ALA A 29 12.83 -14.25 6.98
C ALA A 29 12.61 -13.27 5.82
N LEU A 30 13.60 -13.11 4.92
CA LEU A 30 13.46 -12.26 3.74
C LEU A 30 12.34 -12.74 2.80
N LEU A 31 12.22 -14.05 2.59
CA LEU A 31 11.14 -14.63 1.78
C LEU A 31 9.76 -14.33 2.39
N ILE A 32 9.61 -14.49 3.70
CA ILE A 32 8.35 -14.20 4.41
C ILE A 32 8.02 -12.71 4.33
N CYS A 33 8.99 -11.83 4.60
CA CYS A 33 8.79 -10.39 4.51
C CYS A 33 8.40 -9.95 3.09
N THR A 34 9.08 -10.50 2.07
CA THR A 34 8.75 -10.20 0.66
C THR A 34 7.35 -10.67 0.30
N PHE A 35 6.97 -11.88 0.73
CA PHE A 35 5.62 -12.40 0.49
C PHE A 35 4.54 -11.54 1.16
N LEU A 36 4.77 -11.14 2.42
CA LEU A 36 3.86 -10.24 3.12
C LEU A 36 3.78 -8.88 2.44
N TYR A 37 4.90 -8.31 2.02
CA TYR A 37 4.94 -7.02 1.33
C TYR A 37 4.13 -7.06 0.02
N LEU A 38 4.34 -8.07 -0.82
CA LEU A 38 3.61 -8.22 -2.07
C LEU A 38 2.11 -8.45 -1.82
N ARG A 39 1.76 -9.32 -0.86
CA ARG A 39 0.37 -9.61 -0.53
C ARG A 39 -0.34 -8.37 0.01
N LEU A 40 0.29 -7.64 0.93
CA LEU A 40 -0.26 -6.43 1.52
C LEU A 40 -0.45 -5.36 0.44
N GLY A 41 0.54 -5.14 -0.42
CA GLY A 41 0.45 -4.20 -1.53
C GLY A 41 -0.68 -4.54 -2.50
N HIS A 42 -0.87 -5.81 -2.82
CA HIS A 42 -1.94 -6.25 -3.71
C HIS A 42 -3.33 -6.10 -3.09
N GLN A 43 -3.46 -6.37 -1.78
CA GLN A 43 -4.72 -6.20 -1.06
C GLN A 43 -5.06 -4.72 -0.88
N LEU A 44 -4.09 -3.88 -0.50
CA LEU A 44 -4.27 -2.43 -0.38
C LEU A 44 -4.64 -1.80 -1.71
N LEU A 45 -3.93 -2.13 -2.80
CA LEU A 45 -4.27 -1.61 -4.13
C LEU A 45 -5.67 -1.99 -4.54
N LYS A 46 -6.10 -3.23 -4.29
CA LYS A 46 -7.44 -3.68 -4.62
C LYS A 46 -8.52 -2.97 -3.79
N GLU A 47 -8.26 -2.75 -2.51
CA GLU A 47 -9.18 -2.07 -1.61
C GLU A 47 -9.32 -0.59 -1.95
N VAL A 48 -8.19 0.07 -2.28
CA VAL A 48 -8.19 1.46 -2.76
C VAL A 48 -8.89 1.59 -4.11
N ASP A 49 -8.63 0.69 -5.05
CA ASP A 49 -9.26 0.71 -6.37
C ASP A 49 -10.78 0.51 -6.27
N GLN A 50 -11.22 -0.44 -5.42
CA GLN A 50 -12.63 -0.67 -5.18
C GLN A 50 -13.29 0.51 -4.45
N PHE A 51 -12.59 1.14 -3.50
CA PHE A 51 -13.06 2.35 -2.81
C PHE A 51 -13.23 3.52 -3.79
N LEU A 52 -12.24 3.78 -4.65
CA LEU A 52 -12.32 4.85 -5.65
C LEU A 52 -13.46 4.61 -6.65
N LEU A 53 -13.67 3.37 -7.09
CA LEU A 53 -14.78 3.02 -7.98
C LEU A 53 -16.15 3.23 -7.32
N ASP A 54 -16.30 2.88 -6.04
CA ASP A 54 -17.57 3.05 -5.34
C ASP A 54 -17.89 4.53 -5.12
N GLU A 55 -16.91 5.32 -4.65
CA GLU A 55 -17.03 6.78 -4.51
C GLU A 55 -17.33 7.47 -5.85
N THR A 56 -16.66 7.08 -6.94
CA THR A 56 -16.93 7.61 -8.28
C THR A 56 -18.38 7.34 -8.71
N LYS A 57 -18.89 6.15 -8.42
CA LYS A 57 -20.27 5.76 -8.75
C LYS A 57 -21.30 6.47 -7.89
N GLU A 58 -20.98 6.76 -6.63
CA GLU A 58 -21.82 7.62 -5.78
C GLU A 58 -21.85 9.05 -6.33
N MET A 59 -20.69 9.62 -6.69
CA MET A 59 -20.63 10.94 -7.33
C MET A 59 -21.46 11.00 -8.62
N GLU A 60 -21.34 10.01 -9.51
CA GLU A 60 -22.12 9.95 -10.77
C GLU A 60 -23.64 9.91 -10.52
N ARG A 61 -24.09 9.12 -9.54
CA ARG A 61 -25.51 9.04 -9.16
C ARG A 61 -26.04 10.33 -8.58
N VAL A 62 -25.22 11.09 -7.89
CA VAL A 62 -25.66 12.36 -7.29
C VAL A 62 -25.62 13.49 -8.33
N LEU A 63 -24.59 13.56 -9.17
CA LEU A 63 -24.47 14.47 -10.31
C LEU A 63 -25.62 14.32 -11.32
N SER A 64 -26.05 13.08 -11.58
CA SER A 64 -27.22 12.82 -12.46
C SER A 64 -28.56 13.25 -11.86
N ARG A 65 -28.62 13.60 -10.57
CA ARG A 65 -29.85 13.92 -9.83
C ARG A 65 -30.02 15.41 -9.54
N GLU A 66 -28.94 16.17 -9.37
CA GLU A 66 -28.96 17.62 -9.15
C GLU A 66 -28.19 18.37 -10.25
N SER A 67 -28.92 19.05 -11.14
CA SER A 67 -28.36 19.82 -12.28
C SER A 67 -27.82 21.21 -11.91
N LYS A 68 -27.65 21.52 -10.61
CA LYS A 68 -27.07 22.80 -10.15
C LYS A 68 -25.64 22.56 -9.66
N GLU A 69 -24.75 22.45 -10.64
CA GLU A 69 -23.37 21.98 -10.53
C GLU A 69 -22.55 22.73 -9.47
N THR A 70 -22.69 24.05 -9.33
CA THR A 70 -21.73 24.84 -8.51
C THR A 70 -21.96 24.75 -6.99
N TYR A 71 -23.20 24.73 -6.53
CA TYR A 71 -23.50 24.66 -5.09
C TYR A 71 -23.29 23.25 -4.53
N PHE A 72 -23.47 22.24 -5.38
CA PHE A 72 -23.28 20.85 -5.02
C PHE A 72 -21.80 20.50 -4.81
N LEU A 73 -20.91 20.95 -5.72
CA LEU A 73 -19.47 20.68 -5.62
C LEU A 73 -18.86 21.25 -4.33
N MET A 74 -19.29 22.44 -3.94
CA MET A 74 -18.84 23.09 -2.71
C MET A 74 -19.33 22.35 -1.45
N ARG A 75 -20.53 21.75 -1.48
CA ARG A 75 -21.06 20.93 -0.38
C ARG A 75 -20.41 19.55 -0.31
N PHE A 76 -20.09 18.98 -1.47
CA PHE A 76 -19.40 17.70 -1.58
C PHE A 76 -17.95 17.82 -1.08
N GLU A 77 -17.25 18.90 -1.43
CA GLU A 77 -15.94 19.20 -0.89
C GLU A 77 -15.95 19.34 0.64
N ASP A 78 -16.95 20.02 1.21
CA ASP A 78 -17.09 20.15 2.67
C ASP A 78 -17.37 18.79 3.36
N GLU A 79 -18.19 17.92 2.75
CA GLU A 79 -18.43 16.56 3.27
C GLU A 79 -17.22 15.63 3.13
N VAL A 80 -16.44 15.73 2.05
CA VAL A 80 -15.27 14.90 1.80
C VAL A 80 -14.07 15.37 2.64
N MET A 81 -13.84 16.68 2.72
CA MET A 81 -12.76 17.26 3.53
C MET A 81 -13.03 17.14 5.05
N ALA A 82 -14.29 16.99 5.47
CA ALA A 82 -14.63 16.67 6.85
C ALA A 82 -14.30 15.22 7.26
N ARG A 83 -13.98 14.31 6.33
CA ARG A 83 -13.64 12.92 6.65
C ARG A 83 -12.22 12.83 7.23
N LYS A 84 -12.14 12.56 8.53
CA LYS A 84 -10.89 12.51 9.32
C LYS A 84 -9.85 11.47 8.86
N TYR A 85 -10.23 10.45 8.08
CA TYR A 85 -9.36 9.30 7.81
C TYR A 85 -8.94 9.10 6.34
N TYR A 86 -9.50 9.80 5.36
CA TYR A 86 -9.12 9.66 3.95
C TYR A 86 -9.48 10.91 3.13
N PRO A 87 -8.70 11.99 3.21
CA PRO A 87 -8.88 13.13 2.31
C PRO A 87 -8.49 12.69 0.89
N PHE A 88 -9.40 12.81 -0.08
CA PHE A 88 -9.11 12.56 -1.49
C PHE A 88 -9.35 13.82 -2.31
N ILE A 89 -8.49 14.02 -3.30
CA ILE A 89 -8.53 15.15 -4.22
C ILE A 89 -9.20 14.68 -5.50
N PHE A 90 -10.13 15.46 -6.01
CA PHE A 90 -10.84 15.14 -7.26
C PHE A 90 -10.83 16.35 -8.19
N GLN A 91 -10.81 16.06 -9.49
CA GLN A 91 -10.91 17.04 -10.56
C GLN A 91 -12.05 16.64 -11.48
N ILE A 92 -12.93 17.58 -11.79
CA ILE A 92 -14.03 17.37 -12.72
C ILE A 92 -13.66 18.04 -14.03
N LEU A 93 -13.79 17.29 -15.11
CA LEU A 93 -13.42 17.69 -16.47
C LEU A 93 -14.70 17.80 -17.30
N ASP A 94 -14.76 18.79 -18.19
CA ASP A 94 -15.78 18.89 -19.22
C ASP A 94 -15.57 17.82 -20.30
N LYS A 95 -16.53 17.66 -21.21
CA LYS A 95 -16.47 16.73 -22.35
C LYS A 95 -15.29 17.00 -23.27
N GLU A 96 -14.80 18.24 -23.29
CA GLU A 96 -13.62 18.69 -24.03
C GLU A 96 -12.31 18.43 -23.26
N GLY A 97 -12.37 17.96 -22.01
CA GLY A 97 -11.19 17.71 -21.17
C GLY A 97 -10.66 18.95 -20.43
N GLU A 98 -11.41 20.05 -20.44
CA GLU A 98 -11.08 21.25 -19.68
C GLU A 98 -11.56 21.12 -18.23
N PRO A 99 -10.79 21.56 -17.22
CA PRO A 99 -11.19 21.41 -15.83
C PRO A 99 -12.32 22.37 -15.45
N LEU A 100 -13.49 21.81 -15.13
CA LEU A 100 -14.66 22.53 -14.62
C LEU A 100 -14.51 22.88 -13.12
N TYR A 101 -13.85 22.01 -12.35
CA TYR A 101 -13.61 22.20 -10.93
C TYR A 101 -12.39 21.41 -10.46
N ILE A 102 -11.59 22.03 -9.60
CA ILE A 102 -10.40 21.44 -8.95
C ILE A 102 -10.54 21.70 -7.45
N SER A 103 -10.52 20.65 -6.64
CA SER A 103 -10.43 20.69 -5.16
C SER A 103 -8.97 20.58 -4.71
#